data_AF-A0A6A7G8I6-F1
#
_entry.id   AF-A0A6A7G8I6-F1
#
_cell.length_a   1.000
_cell.length_b   1.000
_cell.length_c   1.000
_cell.angle_alpha   90.00
_cell.angle_beta   90.00
_cell.angle_gamma   90.00
#
_symmetry.space_group_name_H-M   'P 1'
#
loop_
_entity.id
_entity.type
_entity.pdbx_description
1 polymer ?
#
loop_
_entity_poly.entity_id
_entity_poly.type
_entity_poly.pdbx_seq_one_letter_code
_entity_poly.pdbx_strand_id
1 'polypeptide(L)'
;QAYNSLSGNFPYPIVADENRDLAVSLGMVDPDEKDAAGMPLTCRAVFVVGPDKKLKLSLLYPATTGRNFNEILRVLDSLQLTAVKKVATPADWKDGGHCMVVPSISSEQAKTMFPEHKVHQVPSGKEYLRTTPHPK
;
A
#
# COMPACT_ATOMS: atom_id res chain seq x y z
N GLN A 1 9.21 6.37 16.20
CA GLN A 1 9.57 7.55 17.02
C GLN A 1 8.37 8.48 17.03
N ALA A 2 7.97 8.98 18.19
CA ALA A 2 6.96 10.03 18.27
C ALA A 2 7.57 11.38 17.80
N TYR A 3 6.78 12.22 17.14
CA TYR A 3 7.23 13.48 16.54
C TYR A 3 7.68 14.54 17.57
N ASN A 4 7.45 14.30 18.85
CA ASN A 4 7.81 15.18 19.96
C ASN A 4 9.33 15.24 20.26
N SER A 5 10.16 14.49 19.53
CA SER A 5 11.62 14.49 19.69
C SER A 5 12.39 14.97 18.46
N LEU A 6 11.71 15.63 17.50
CA LEU A 6 12.37 16.17 16.32
C LEU A 6 13.24 17.39 16.70
N SER A 7 14.55 17.30 16.47
CA SER A 7 15.46 18.44 16.53
C SER A 7 15.58 19.07 15.14
N GLY A 8 14.82 20.14 14.87
CA GLY A 8 14.87 20.89 13.61
C GLY A 8 13.50 21.12 12.97
N ASN A 9 13.52 21.55 11.71
CA ASN A 9 12.29 21.83 10.97
C ASN A 9 11.49 20.54 10.71
N PHE A 10 10.17 20.66 10.76
CA PHE A 10 9.28 19.56 10.46
C PHE A 10 9.40 19.17 8.98
N PRO A 11 9.58 17.88 8.63
CA PRO A 11 10.08 17.49 7.31
C PRO A 11 9.02 17.42 6.21
N TYR A 12 7.74 17.66 6.51
CA TYR A 12 6.64 17.63 5.54
C TYR A 12 5.55 18.63 5.91
N PRO A 13 4.77 19.14 4.94
CA PRO A 13 3.71 20.12 5.23
C PRO A 13 2.52 19.49 5.96
N ILE A 14 1.74 20.33 6.65
CA ILE A 14 0.45 19.98 7.25
C ILE A 14 -0.61 20.87 6.60
N VAL A 15 -1.65 20.24 6.04
CA VAL A 15 -2.75 20.96 5.37
C VAL A 15 -3.80 21.34 6.41
N ALA A 16 -4.27 22.59 6.38
CA ALA A 16 -5.42 23.05 7.15
C ALA A 16 -6.70 22.87 6.32
N ASP A 17 -7.63 22.05 6.80
CA ASP A 17 -8.92 21.78 6.16
C ASP A 17 -10.07 22.27 7.07
N GLU A 18 -10.08 23.56 7.38
CA GLU A 18 -11.01 24.16 8.34
C GLU A 18 -12.48 24.02 7.91
N ASN A 19 -12.75 24.02 6.60
CA ASN A 19 -14.10 23.86 6.06
C ASN A 19 -14.55 22.40 5.93
N ARG A 20 -13.65 21.43 6.15
CA ARG A 20 -13.89 19.98 5.99
C ARG A 20 -14.21 19.55 4.55
N ASP A 21 -13.91 20.39 3.56
CA ASP A 21 -14.15 20.10 2.15
C ASP A 21 -13.32 18.90 1.69
N LEU A 22 -12.06 18.81 2.13
CA LEU A 22 -11.21 17.65 1.83
C LEU A 22 -11.67 16.43 2.64
N ALA A 23 -12.01 16.61 3.91
CA ALA A 23 -12.46 15.53 4.78
C ALA A 23 -13.67 14.79 4.21
N VAL A 24 -14.67 15.54 3.73
CA VAL A 24 -15.89 14.99 3.14
C VAL A 24 -15.61 14.40 1.76
N SER A 25 -14.93 15.13 0.88
CA SER A 25 -14.69 14.68 -0.51
C SER A 25 -13.82 13.42 -0.59
N LEU A 26 -12.88 13.25 0.33
CA LEU A 26 -12.00 12.08 0.42
C LEU A 26 -12.56 10.97 1.30
N GLY A 27 -13.75 11.15 1.90
CA GLY A 27 -14.39 10.16 2.76
C GLY A 27 -13.56 9.81 4.00
N MET A 28 -12.87 10.81 4.58
CA MET A 28 -11.97 10.63 5.73
C MET A 28 -12.53 11.23 7.02
N VAL A 29 -13.85 11.36 7.15
CA VAL A 29 -14.52 11.78 8.38
C VAL A 29 -14.55 10.60 9.37
N ASP A 30 -14.14 10.84 10.61
CA ASP A 30 -14.26 9.85 11.69
C ASP A 30 -15.73 9.75 12.15
N PRO A 31 -16.27 8.53 12.35
CA PRO A 31 -17.66 8.36 12.75
C PRO A 31 -17.96 8.90 14.16
N ASP A 32 -16.96 8.89 15.06
CA ASP A 32 -17.16 9.12 16.49
C ASP A 32 -16.53 10.43 16.95
N GLU A 33 -15.42 10.86 16.33
CA GLU A 33 -14.68 12.04 16.76
C GLU A 33 -15.26 13.36 16.23
N LYS A 34 -15.54 14.26 17.17
CA LYS A 34 -16.01 15.62 16.91
C LYS A 34 -15.23 16.62 17.74
N ASP A 35 -15.06 17.84 17.24
CA ASP A 35 -14.51 18.93 18.03
C ASP A 35 -15.52 19.43 19.09
N ALA A 36 -15.09 20.39 19.92
CA ALA A 36 -15.92 20.94 20.99
C ALA A 36 -17.20 21.64 20.49
N ALA A 37 -17.23 22.05 19.21
CA ALA A 37 -18.41 22.62 18.57
C ALA A 37 -19.33 21.54 17.94
N GLY A 38 -18.97 20.26 18.07
CA GLY A 38 -19.71 19.14 17.50
C GLY A 38 -19.41 18.87 16.02
N MET A 39 -18.40 19.53 15.44
CA MET A 39 -18.05 19.34 14.04
C MET A 39 -17.18 18.08 13.87
N PRO A 40 -17.45 17.22 12.87
CA PRO A 40 -16.67 16.01 12.64
C PRO A 40 -15.19 16.29 12.38
N LEU A 41 -14.33 15.42 12.91
CA LEU A 41 -12.89 15.41 12.68
C LEU A 41 -12.50 14.34 11.67
N THR A 42 -11.28 14.42 11.16
CA THR A 42 -10.76 13.39 10.24
C THR A 42 -10.34 12.14 11.00
N CYS A 43 -10.57 10.98 10.39
CA CYS A 43 -9.97 9.73 10.84
C CYS A 43 -8.47 9.69 10.48
N ARG A 44 -7.77 8.61 10.82
CA ARG A 44 -6.35 8.43 10.50
C ARG A 44 -6.17 7.86 9.08
N ALA A 45 -6.62 8.60 8.09
CA ALA A 45 -6.51 8.20 6.68
C ALA A 45 -5.07 8.22 6.16
N VAL A 46 -4.77 7.34 5.19
CA VAL A 46 -3.54 7.35 4.38
C VAL A 46 -3.95 7.12 2.93
N PHE A 47 -3.46 7.97 2.03
CA PHE A 47 -3.65 7.83 0.58
C PHE A 47 -2.28 7.80 -0.09
N VAL A 48 -1.99 6.74 -0.85
CA VAL A 48 -0.79 6.64 -1.69
C VAL A 48 -1.17 6.99 -3.12
N VAL A 49 -0.62 8.08 -3.63
CA VAL A 49 -0.93 8.61 -4.97
C VAL A 49 0.27 8.43 -5.89
N GLY A 50 0.05 7.85 -7.06
CA GLY A 50 1.12 7.63 -8.05
C GLY A 50 1.53 8.91 -8.79
N PRO A 51 2.65 8.88 -9.53
CA PRO A 51 3.06 10.00 -10.38
C PRO A 51 1.99 10.40 -11.40
N ASP A 52 1.16 9.44 -11.83
CA ASP A 52 -0.01 9.59 -12.70
C ASP A 52 -1.23 10.23 -12.02
N LYS A 53 -1.07 10.71 -10.78
CA LYS A 53 -2.12 11.34 -9.95
C LYS A 53 -3.30 10.43 -9.61
N LYS A 54 -3.17 9.13 -9.85
CA LYS A 54 -4.19 8.14 -9.49
C LYS A 54 -3.91 7.55 -8.11
N LEU A 55 -4.98 7.30 -7.37
CA LEU A 55 -4.92 6.55 -6.12
C LEU A 55 -4.41 5.13 -6.38
N LYS A 56 -3.42 4.69 -5.60
CA LYS A 56 -2.84 3.35 -5.67
C LYS A 56 -3.23 2.48 -4.47
N LEU A 57 -3.38 3.10 -3.31
CA LEU A 57 -3.77 2.44 -2.07
C LEU A 57 -4.37 3.47 -1.11
N SER A 58 -5.38 3.04 -0.34
CA SER A 58 -5.91 3.80 0.80
C SER A 58 -5.99 2.93 2.06
N LEU A 59 -5.81 3.55 3.22
CA LEU A 59 -6.03 2.95 4.53
C LEU A 59 -6.89 3.91 5.36
N LEU A 60 -7.95 3.39 5.98
CA LEU A 60 -8.82 4.15 6.88
C LEU A 60 -8.78 3.50 8.26
N TYR A 61 -8.16 4.18 9.20
CA TYR A 61 -8.07 3.76 10.60
C TYR A 61 -8.85 4.77 11.45
N PRO A 62 -9.62 4.33 12.45
CA PRO A 62 -10.29 5.25 13.37
C PRO A 62 -9.26 6.01 14.22
N ALA A 63 -9.67 7.12 14.84
CA ALA A 63 -8.82 7.87 15.75
C ALA A 63 -8.25 7.03 16.91
N THR A 64 -8.98 6.01 17.36
CA THR A 64 -8.60 5.09 18.44
C THR A 64 -7.48 4.12 18.07
N THR A 65 -7.25 3.85 16.78
CA THR A 65 -6.27 2.85 16.32
C THR A 65 -5.09 3.49 15.61
N GLY A 66 -3.92 3.47 16.24
CA GLY A 66 -2.68 3.98 15.65
C GLY A 66 -2.29 3.22 14.36
N ARG A 67 -1.75 3.96 13.37
CA ARG A 67 -1.26 3.38 12.11
C ARG A 67 0.07 2.66 12.29
N ASN A 68 0.30 1.64 11.47
CA ASN A 68 1.61 0.99 11.35
C ASN A 68 2.39 1.56 10.16
N PHE A 69 3.41 2.39 10.43
CA PHE A 69 4.22 2.99 9.36
C PHE A 69 5.16 2.00 8.66
N ASN A 70 5.53 0.89 9.29
CA ASN A 70 6.29 -0.16 8.62
C ASN A 70 5.43 -0.82 7.53
N GLU A 71 4.13 -0.97 7.76
CA GLU A 71 3.20 -1.47 6.74
C GLU A 71 3.08 -0.47 5.59
N ILE A 72 3.00 0.83 5.87
CA ILE A 72 2.94 1.89 4.85
C ILE A 72 4.18 1.85 3.95
N LEU A 73 5.38 1.66 4.52
CA LEU A 73 6.61 1.50 3.75
C LEU A 73 6.60 0.20 2.94
N ARG A 74 6.21 -0.93 3.55
CA ARG A 74 6.14 -2.23 2.87
C ARG A 74 5.22 -2.22 1.65
N VAL A 75 4.05 -1.59 1.75
CA VAL A 75 3.14 -1.46 0.60
C VAL A 75 3.65 -0.47 -0.43
N LEU A 76 4.40 0.56 -0.03
CA LEU A 76 5.05 1.47 -0.98
C LEU A 76 6.10 0.72 -1.82
N ASP A 77 6.95 -0.08 -1.20
CA ASP A 77 7.94 -0.92 -1.89
C ASP A 77 7.24 -1.89 -2.86
N SER A 78 6.16 -2.54 -2.41
CA SER A 78 5.34 -3.40 -3.26
C SER A 78 4.74 -2.65 -4.45
N LEU A 79 4.17 -1.46 -4.25
CA LEU A 79 3.57 -0.66 -5.32
C LEU A 79 4.62 -0.23 -6.36
N GLN A 80 5.82 0.15 -5.92
CA GLN A 80 6.91 0.52 -6.80
C GLN A 80 7.45 -0.68 -7.58
N LEU A 81 7.66 -1.82 -6.93
CA LEU A 81 8.10 -3.06 -7.56
C LEU A 81 7.13 -3.54 -8.64
N THR A 82 5.85 -3.62 -8.30
CA THR A 82 4.79 -4.13 -9.20
C THR A 82 4.45 -3.16 -10.32
N ALA A 83 4.82 -1.87 -10.21
CA ALA A 83 4.72 -0.92 -11.30
C ALA A 83 5.71 -1.20 -12.44
N VAL A 84 6.89 -1.76 -12.13
CA VAL A 84 7.98 -1.94 -13.11
C VAL A 84 8.30 -3.40 -13.43
N LYS A 85 7.94 -4.35 -12.56
CA LYS A 85 8.10 -5.78 -12.80
C LYS A 85 6.74 -6.46 -12.90
N LYS A 86 6.62 -7.45 -13.79
CA LYS A 86 5.38 -8.22 -13.98
C LYS A 86 5.20 -9.31 -12.91
N VAL A 87 5.22 -8.87 -11.65
CA VAL A 87 5.03 -9.71 -10.47
C VAL A 87 3.92 -9.11 -9.59
N ALA A 88 3.46 -9.87 -8.62
CA ALA A 88 2.65 -9.41 -7.50
C ALA A 88 3.29 -9.87 -6.18
N THR A 89 3.11 -9.12 -5.10
CA THR A 89 3.62 -9.50 -3.78
C THR A 89 2.60 -10.39 -3.05
N PRO A 90 2.99 -11.55 -2.48
CA PRO A 90 2.08 -12.40 -1.73
C PRO A 90 1.69 -11.80 -0.37
N ALA A 91 0.79 -12.48 0.34
CA ALA A 91 0.49 -12.17 1.73
C ALA A 91 1.77 -12.13 2.58
N ASP A 92 1.84 -11.15 3.48
CA ASP A 92 2.97 -10.92 4.39
C ASP A 92 4.34 -10.76 3.72
N TRP A 93 4.36 -10.44 2.42
CA TRP A 93 5.59 -10.20 1.67
C TRP A 93 6.42 -9.08 2.32
N LYS A 94 7.73 -9.31 2.41
CA LYS A 94 8.72 -8.33 2.82
C LYS A 94 9.69 -8.09 1.66
N ASP A 95 10.31 -6.91 1.65
CA ASP A 95 11.32 -6.59 0.65
C ASP A 95 12.43 -7.67 0.58
N GLY A 96 12.84 -8.01 -0.65
CA GLY A 96 13.70 -9.17 -0.95
C GLY A 96 13.00 -10.54 -0.94
N GLY A 97 11.73 -10.62 -0.51
CA GLY A 97 10.94 -11.85 -0.50
C GLY A 97 10.51 -12.33 -1.89
N HIS A 98 10.16 -13.62 -2.00
CA HIS A 98 9.63 -14.19 -3.23
C HIS A 98 8.33 -13.49 -3.65
N CYS A 99 8.16 -13.31 -4.96
CA CYS A 99 6.98 -12.71 -5.56
C CYS A 99 6.17 -13.76 -6.33
N MET A 100 4.93 -13.42 -6.65
CA MET A 100 4.06 -14.19 -7.54
C MET A 100 4.22 -13.73 -8.98
N VAL A 101 4.34 -14.65 -9.94
CA VAL A 101 4.26 -14.30 -11.37
C VAL A 101 2.81 -14.00 -11.72
N VAL A 102 2.52 -12.84 -12.29
CA VAL A 102 1.12 -12.44 -12.57
C VAL A 102 0.43 -13.43 -13.51
N PRO A 103 -0.85 -13.77 -13.30
CA PRO A 103 -1.54 -14.81 -14.09
C PRO A 103 -1.65 -14.50 -15.59
N SER A 104 -1.57 -13.23 -15.99
CA SER A 104 -1.64 -12.82 -17.40
C SER A 104 -0.41 -13.17 -18.23
N ILE A 105 0.69 -13.61 -17.60
CA ILE A 105 1.89 -14.08 -18.28
C ILE A 105 1.71 -15.56 -18.67
N SER A 106 1.93 -15.89 -19.95
CA SER A 106 1.95 -17.30 -20.43
C SER A 106 3.11 -18.09 -19.84
N SER A 107 3.01 -19.43 -19.81
CA SER A 107 4.08 -20.29 -19.28
C SER A 107 5.39 -20.13 -20.06
N GLU A 108 5.33 -19.86 -21.36
CA GLU A 108 6.49 -19.58 -22.22
C GLU A 108 7.15 -18.26 -21.83
N GLN A 109 6.38 -17.18 -21.70
CA GLN A 109 6.88 -15.89 -21.27
C GLN A 109 7.46 -15.94 -19.85
N ALA A 110 6.83 -16.70 -18.93
CA ALA A 110 7.33 -16.86 -17.57
C ALA A 110 8.73 -17.49 -17.54
N LYS A 111 9.00 -18.49 -18.39
CA LYS A 111 10.34 -19.11 -18.51
C LYS A 111 11.40 -18.11 -18.98
N THR A 112 11.06 -17.20 -19.88
CA THR A 112 11.98 -16.17 -20.36
C THR A 112 12.17 -15.03 -19.36
N MET A 113 11.08 -14.52 -18.80
CA MET A 113 11.11 -13.34 -17.91
C MET A 113 11.58 -13.68 -16.50
N PHE A 114 11.27 -14.88 -16.02
CA PHE A 114 11.57 -15.36 -14.67
C PHE A 114 12.13 -16.79 -14.74
N PRO A 115 13.37 -17.00 -15.19
CA PRO A 115 13.92 -18.35 -15.39
C PRO A 115 13.91 -19.24 -14.14
N GLU A 116 13.94 -18.63 -12.95
CA GLU A 116 13.94 -19.30 -11.64
C GLU A 116 12.53 -19.47 -11.04
N HIS A 117 11.45 -19.19 -11.80
CA HIS A 117 10.11 -19.35 -11.30
C HIS A 117 9.75 -20.82 -11.05
N LYS A 118 8.88 -21.05 -10.07
CA LYS A 118 8.35 -22.35 -9.69
C LYS A 118 6.84 -22.35 -9.87
N VAL A 119 6.32 -23.38 -10.51
CA VAL A 119 4.89 -23.67 -10.60
C VAL A 119 4.53 -24.61 -9.46
N HIS A 120 3.56 -24.23 -8.64
CA HIS A 120 3.07 -25.04 -7.53
C HIS A 120 1.81 -25.79 -7.96
N GLN A 121 1.83 -27.11 -7.78
CA GLN A 121 0.69 -27.96 -8.13
C GLN A 121 -0.47 -27.70 -7.17
N VAL A 122 -1.67 -27.53 -7.72
CA VAL A 122 -2.92 -27.32 -6.96
C VAL A 122 -3.98 -28.32 -7.43
N PRO A 123 -4.98 -28.69 -6.61
CA PRO A 123 -5.97 -29.71 -6.96
C PRO A 123 -6.76 -29.45 -8.25
N SER A 124 -6.88 -28.19 -8.66
CA SER A 124 -7.57 -27.82 -9.91
C SER A 124 -6.78 -28.14 -11.19
N GLY A 125 -5.49 -28.53 -11.07
CA GLY A 125 -4.59 -28.73 -12.20
C GLY A 125 -4.18 -27.45 -12.94
N LYS A 126 -4.62 -26.27 -12.48
CA LYS A 126 -4.27 -24.99 -13.09
C LYS A 126 -2.91 -24.48 -12.61
N GLU A 127 -2.13 -23.89 -13.50
CA GLU A 127 -0.77 -23.40 -13.22
C GLU A 127 -0.70 -21.92 -12.82
N TYR A 128 -1.71 -21.39 -12.13
CA TYR A 128 -1.71 -19.97 -11.74
C TYR A 128 -0.81 -19.69 -10.53
N LEU A 129 -0.57 -20.70 -9.68
CA LEU A 129 0.23 -20.54 -8.47
C LEU A 129 1.71 -20.63 -8.82
N ARG A 130 2.28 -19.49 -9.22
CA ARG A 130 3.67 -19.38 -9.69
C ARG A 130 4.45 -18.40 -8.83
N THR A 131 5.57 -18.82 -8.27
CA THR A 131 6.47 -17.96 -7.48
C THR A 131 7.77 -17.73 -8.22
N THR A 132 8.38 -16.56 -8.07
CA THR A 132 9.74 -16.24 -8.54
C THR A 132 10.53 -15.59 -7.39
N PRO A 133 11.86 -15.75 -7.32
CA PRO A 133 12.70 -14.91 -6.48
C PRO A 133 12.44 -13.43 -6.74
N HIS A 134 12.77 -12.57 -5.78
CA HIS A 134 12.62 -11.12 -5.93
C HIS A 134 13.35 -10.66 -7.20
N PRO A 135 12.64 -10.09 -8.19
CA PRO A 135 13.27 -9.67 -9.42
C PRO A 135 14.21 -8.50 -9.15
N LYS A 136 15.42 -8.57 -9.72
CA LYS A 136 16.36 -7.44 -9.77
C LYS A 136 15.88 -6.41 -10.79
#